data_AF-A0A368H982-F1
#
_entry.id   AF-A0A368H982-F1
#
_cell.length_a   1.000
_cell.length_b   1.000
_cell.length_c   1.000
_cell.angle_alpha   90.00
_cell.angle_beta   90.00
_cell.angle_gamma   90.00
#
_symmetry.space_group_name_H-M   'P 1'
#
loop_
_entity.id
_entity.type
_entity.pdbx_description
1 polymer ?
#
loop_
_entity_poly.entity_id
_entity_poly.type
_entity_poly.pdbx_seq_one_letter_code
_entity_poly.pdbx_strand_id
1 'polypeptide(L)'
;LITGQQIQGDKIVIFYERKFGLCPYYNNSDPNQPINGGLPQNQTLEQHLAVAAEQIRREIPDEDFDGIAVIDVEEFRPLYSMNWGEKEVYKRQSRLLIKSQYPCLAPRDVEHWAEIQYNMAAKRFFVETIKLARSLRPKAKWGYYDYPFCNYRLQNPEGDYECSTTARSFNDQMSFIWNATTALYPSIYLNGERSPTQNFRFVQALLQETKRVASEQNRRVNIYAYSKFEYDPYKSFTSFYCKEDLCNTIKQAADLGTNGVVLWSTSKKLKQRCSLIREFMTEYLGPYIRNTVDQFNLCRRKKCSGRGNCVLKKPMKQCLPTMNPDLYALYGCHCDKGFEGKDCTRQSTGVSVETNRMLPCIC
;
A
#
# COMPACT_ATOMS: atom_id res chain seq x y z
N LEU A 1 16.82 25.78 -11.57
CA LEU A 1 15.53 25.09 -11.77
C LEU A 1 15.85 23.62 -11.91
N ILE A 2 15.53 22.80 -10.90
CA ILE A 2 15.74 21.35 -10.95
C ILE A 2 14.57 20.77 -11.76
N THR A 3 14.83 20.35 -12.98
CA THR A 3 13.91 19.55 -13.79
C THR A 3 13.81 18.14 -13.20
N GLY A 4 12.60 17.61 -13.00
CA GLY A 4 12.37 16.24 -12.53
C GLY A 4 11.58 16.08 -11.21
N GLN A 5 11.13 17.16 -10.58
CA GLN A 5 10.31 17.10 -9.36
C GLN A 5 8.82 17.34 -9.68
N GLN A 6 8.23 16.52 -10.55
CA GLN A 6 6.79 16.53 -10.77
C GLN A 6 6.10 15.56 -9.80
N ILE A 7 4.93 15.93 -9.30
CA ILE A 7 4.12 15.08 -8.39
C ILE A 7 3.71 13.78 -9.09
N GLN A 8 3.49 13.84 -10.40
CA GLN A 8 3.42 12.67 -11.28
C GLN A 8 4.74 12.59 -12.04
N GLY A 9 5.57 11.61 -11.73
CA GLY A 9 6.94 11.52 -12.24
C GLY A 9 7.21 10.25 -13.04
N ASP A 10 8.43 10.13 -13.53
CA ASP A 10 8.93 8.95 -14.25
C ASP A 10 9.17 7.73 -13.33
N LYS A 11 8.95 7.89 -12.01
CA LYS A 11 9.15 6.83 -11.01
C LYS A 11 7.88 6.41 -10.29
N ILE A 12 6.98 7.35 -10.03
CA ILE A 12 5.75 7.11 -9.28
C ILE A 12 4.63 8.03 -9.78
N VAL A 13 3.43 7.46 -9.93
CA VAL A 13 2.20 8.17 -10.26
C VAL A 13 1.09 7.71 -9.31
N ILE A 14 0.34 8.66 -8.74
CA ILE A 14 -0.75 8.40 -7.79
C ILE A 14 -2.05 9.03 -8.28
N PHE A 15 -3.10 8.22 -8.34
CA PHE A 15 -4.44 8.62 -8.75
C PHE A 15 -5.37 8.73 -7.54
N TYR A 16 -5.60 9.95 -7.07
CA TYR A 16 -6.53 10.23 -5.97
C TYR A 16 -7.98 10.14 -6.44
N GLU A 17 -8.79 9.33 -5.77
CA GLU A 17 -10.20 9.04 -6.07
C GLU A 17 -11.08 10.23 -6.45
N ARG A 18 -10.95 11.37 -5.76
CA ARG A 18 -11.78 12.56 -6.03
C ARG A 18 -11.46 13.22 -7.38
N LYS A 19 -10.37 12.83 -8.02
CA LYS A 19 -9.91 13.33 -9.32
C LYS A 19 -9.71 12.22 -10.34
N PHE A 20 -9.94 10.96 -9.97
CA PHE A 20 -9.65 9.81 -10.80
C PHE A 20 -10.91 9.04 -11.23
N GLY A 21 -11.13 8.98 -12.54
CA GLY A 21 -12.37 8.47 -13.12
C GLY A 21 -13.58 9.19 -12.54
N LEU A 22 -14.70 8.46 -12.47
CA LEU A 22 -15.92 8.88 -11.78
C LEU A 22 -16.14 8.05 -10.51
N CYS A 23 -15.23 8.15 -9.55
CA CYS A 23 -15.35 7.43 -8.27
C CYS A 23 -16.62 7.88 -7.50
N PRO A 24 -17.49 6.96 -7.06
CA PRO A 24 -18.69 7.31 -6.30
C PRO A 24 -18.37 7.55 -4.83
N TYR A 25 -18.87 8.67 -4.29
CA TYR A 25 -18.72 8.97 -2.86
C TYR A 25 -19.79 9.94 -2.34
N TYR A 26 -19.88 10.05 -1.01
CA TYR A 26 -20.70 11.06 -0.35
C TYR A 26 -19.79 12.15 0.20
N ASN A 27 -19.95 13.39 -0.25
CA ASN A 27 -19.10 14.49 0.20
C ASN A 27 -19.24 14.68 1.71
N ASN A 28 -18.13 14.59 2.46
CA ASN A 28 -18.10 14.62 3.93
C ASN A 28 -19.04 13.58 4.57
N SER A 29 -19.25 12.43 3.93
CA SER A 29 -20.19 11.39 4.36
C SER A 29 -21.66 11.86 4.49
N ASP A 30 -22.01 12.97 3.84
CA ASP A 30 -23.38 13.51 3.82
C ASP A 30 -24.21 12.79 2.75
N PRO A 31 -25.25 12.02 3.13
CA PRO A 31 -26.10 11.31 2.17
C PRO A 31 -26.82 12.23 1.17
N ASN A 32 -26.96 13.53 1.48
CA ASN A 32 -27.58 14.50 0.58
C ASN A 32 -26.62 15.07 -0.47
N GLN A 33 -25.33 14.71 -0.40
CA GLN A 33 -24.31 15.16 -1.35
C GLN A 33 -23.65 13.96 -2.05
N PRO A 34 -24.42 13.14 -2.80
CA PRO A 34 -23.85 12.06 -3.60
C PRO A 34 -23.09 12.62 -4.80
N ILE A 35 -21.84 12.21 -4.94
CA ILE A 35 -21.01 12.47 -6.12
C ILE A 35 -20.90 11.17 -6.91
N ASN A 36 -21.08 11.27 -8.23
CA ASN A 36 -21.10 10.12 -9.15
C ASN A 36 -22.05 8.99 -8.71
N GLY A 37 -23.21 9.35 -8.14
CA GLY A 37 -24.22 8.40 -7.66
C GLY A 37 -24.04 7.92 -6.21
N GLY A 38 -22.93 8.29 -5.54
CA GLY A 38 -22.66 8.03 -4.12
C GLY A 38 -22.32 6.58 -3.76
N LEU A 39 -22.92 5.60 -4.43
CA LEU A 39 -22.70 4.17 -4.23
C LEU A 39 -22.10 3.52 -5.49
N PRO A 40 -21.26 2.48 -5.36
CA PRO A 40 -20.73 1.75 -6.52
C PRO A 40 -21.84 1.12 -7.37
N GLN A 41 -22.95 0.66 -6.76
CA GLN A 41 -24.09 0.09 -7.50
C GLN A 41 -24.99 1.14 -8.17
N ASN A 42 -24.77 2.44 -7.94
CA ASN A 42 -25.54 3.53 -8.54
C ASN A 42 -24.72 4.34 -9.56
N GLN A 43 -23.52 3.88 -9.88
CA GLN A 43 -22.55 4.52 -10.77
C GLN A 43 -22.48 3.72 -12.10
N THR A 44 -22.36 4.42 -13.23
CA THR A 44 -22.18 3.77 -14.54
C THR A 44 -20.71 3.44 -14.79
N LEU A 45 -20.31 2.19 -14.54
CA LEU A 45 -18.90 1.76 -14.60
C LEU A 45 -18.21 2.15 -15.91
N GLU A 46 -18.92 2.04 -17.04
CA GLU A 46 -18.38 2.35 -18.37
C GLU A 46 -17.97 3.82 -18.49
N GLN A 47 -18.71 4.74 -17.89
CA GLN A 47 -18.35 6.16 -17.83
C GLN A 47 -17.14 6.41 -16.91
N HIS A 48 -17.07 5.70 -15.77
CA HIS A 48 -15.90 5.78 -14.88
C HIS A 48 -14.63 5.32 -15.63
N LEU A 49 -14.71 4.18 -16.31
CA LEU A 49 -13.60 3.59 -17.05
C LEU A 49 -13.16 4.46 -18.23
N ALA A 50 -14.09 5.09 -18.96
CA ALA A 50 -13.76 6.00 -20.05
C ALA A 50 -12.91 7.19 -19.56
N VAL A 51 -13.35 7.85 -18.48
CA VAL A 51 -12.62 8.98 -17.87
C VAL A 51 -11.28 8.52 -17.28
N ALA A 52 -11.27 7.37 -16.57
CA ALA A 52 -10.04 6.81 -16.02
C ALA A 52 -9.01 6.50 -17.13
N ALA A 53 -9.44 5.95 -18.27
CA ALA A 53 -8.56 5.65 -19.39
C ALA A 53 -7.90 6.91 -19.97
N GLU A 54 -8.66 7.99 -20.14
CA GLU A 54 -8.13 9.29 -20.60
C GLU A 54 -7.10 9.84 -19.61
N GLN A 55 -7.42 9.84 -18.32
CA GLN A 55 -6.52 10.33 -17.28
C GLN A 55 -5.24 9.51 -17.18
N ILE A 56 -5.30 8.17 -17.27
CA ILE A 56 -4.10 7.34 -17.26
C ILE A 56 -3.19 7.68 -18.45
N ARG A 57 -3.75 7.82 -19.65
CA ARG A 57 -2.94 8.19 -20.83
C ARG A 57 -2.30 9.57 -20.69
N ARG A 58 -2.98 10.50 -20.05
CA ARG A 58 -2.47 11.85 -19.79
C ARG A 58 -1.37 11.88 -18.73
N GLU A 59 -1.61 11.26 -17.58
CA GLU A 59 -0.68 11.32 -16.44
C GLU A 59 0.52 10.38 -16.60
N ILE A 60 0.38 9.30 -17.37
CA ILE A 60 1.46 8.36 -17.71
C ILE A 60 1.58 8.33 -19.24
N PRO A 61 2.17 9.34 -19.89
CA PRO A 61 2.24 9.36 -21.36
C PRO A 61 3.08 8.22 -21.94
N ASP A 62 4.11 7.78 -21.21
CA ASP A 62 4.95 6.64 -21.59
C ASP A 62 4.19 5.31 -21.43
N GLU A 63 3.93 4.61 -22.54
CA GLU A 63 3.25 3.31 -22.55
C GLU A 63 4.10 2.20 -21.93
N ASP A 64 5.43 2.37 -21.97
CA ASP A 64 6.40 1.44 -21.42
C ASP A 64 6.77 1.76 -19.96
N PHE A 65 6.07 2.71 -19.34
CA PHE A 65 6.28 3.10 -17.95
C PHE A 65 6.30 1.87 -17.05
N ASP A 66 7.46 1.62 -16.45
CA ASP A 66 7.70 0.50 -15.57
C ASP A 66 7.68 0.92 -14.09
N GLY A 67 7.31 2.16 -13.75
CA GLY A 67 7.35 2.71 -12.40
C GLY A 67 6.18 2.29 -11.51
N ILE A 68 6.09 2.90 -10.32
CA ILE A 68 5.00 2.68 -9.36
C ILE A 68 3.74 3.43 -9.84
N ALA A 69 2.60 2.75 -9.87
CA ALA A 69 1.32 3.36 -10.21
C ALA A 69 0.25 2.96 -9.18
N VAL A 70 -0.23 3.94 -8.42
CA VAL A 70 -1.10 3.70 -7.26
C VAL A 70 -2.46 4.33 -7.48
N ILE A 71 -3.52 3.56 -7.26
CA ILE A 71 -4.88 4.08 -7.22
C ILE A 71 -5.28 4.21 -5.76
N ASP A 72 -5.63 5.43 -5.37
CA ASP A 72 -5.91 5.79 -3.98
C ASP A 72 -7.42 5.99 -3.80
N VAL A 73 -8.11 4.91 -3.41
CA VAL A 73 -9.55 4.86 -3.16
C VAL A 73 -9.78 4.58 -1.67
N GLU A 74 -10.05 5.64 -0.92
CA GLU A 74 -10.30 5.65 0.51
C GLU A 74 -11.73 6.02 0.87
N GLU A 75 -12.54 6.64 0.00
CA GLU A 75 -13.91 7.09 0.29
C GLU A 75 -14.81 5.93 0.75
N PHE A 76 -14.71 4.77 0.09
CA PHE A 76 -15.43 3.53 0.44
C PHE A 76 -14.50 2.32 0.42
N ARG A 77 -14.88 1.25 1.15
CA ARG A 77 -14.10 0.01 1.22
C ARG A 77 -14.71 -1.09 0.35
N PRO A 78 -13.90 -2.00 -0.25
CA PRO A 78 -14.35 -3.03 -1.19
C PRO A 78 -15.41 -4.00 -0.66
N LEU A 79 -15.49 -4.17 0.66
CA LEU A 79 -16.47 -5.02 1.33
C LEU A 79 -17.46 -4.19 2.13
N TYR A 80 -18.75 -4.46 1.98
CA TYR A 80 -19.85 -3.83 2.69
C TYR A 80 -19.63 -3.83 4.21
N SER A 81 -19.24 -4.98 4.76
CA SER A 81 -18.92 -5.18 6.17
C SER A 81 -17.77 -4.31 6.67
N MET A 82 -16.89 -3.85 5.77
CA MET A 82 -15.77 -2.97 6.12
C MET A 82 -16.17 -1.51 6.26
N ASN A 83 -17.35 -1.09 5.78
CA ASN A 83 -17.75 0.31 5.73
C ASN A 83 -18.32 0.82 7.08
N TRP A 84 -17.53 0.73 8.15
CA TRP A 84 -17.83 1.28 9.48
C TRP A 84 -17.29 2.72 9.66
N GLY A 85 -17.69 3.36 10.77
CA GLY A 85 -17.28 4.72 11.13
C GLY A 85 -17.94 5.75 10.22
N GLU A 86 -17.17 6.71 9.71
CA GLU A 86 -17.67 7.70 8.73
C GLU A 86 -18.23 7.04 7.45
N LYS A 87 -17.81 5.81 7.14
CA LYS A 87 -18.27 5.04 5.98
C LYS A 87 -19.60 4.32 6.19
N GLU A 88 -20.24 4.42 7.36
CA GLU A 88 -21.57 3.85 7.58
C GLU A 88 -22.64 4.42 6.63
N VAL A 89 -22.38 5.60 6.04
CA VAL A 89 -23.24 6.17 4.99
C VAL A 89 -23.43 5.20 3.82
N TYR A 90 -22.40 4.46 3.39
CA TYR A 90 -22.50 3.51 2.28
C TYR A 90 -23.42 2.34 2.61
N LYS A 91 -23.39 1.84 3.85
CA LYS A 91 -24.29 0.78 4.32
C LYS A 91 -25.73 1.26 4.39
N ARG A 92 -25.94 2.43 5.01
CA ARG A 92 -27.27 3.06 5.14
C ARG A 92 -27.90 3.34 3.78
N GLN A 93 -27.15 3.92 2.86
CA GLN A 93 -27.68 4.28 1.55
C GLN A 93 -27.90 3.03 0.67
N SER A 94 -27.08 1.99 0.80
CA SER A 94 -27.33 0.71 0.15
C SER A 94 -28.66 0.08 0.61
N ARG A 95 -28.95 0.08 1.93
CA ARG A 95 -30.25 -0.38 2.45
C ARG A 95 -31.42 0.44 1.89
N LEU A 96 -31.30 1.77 1.85
CA LEU A 96 -32.35 2.65 1.35
C LEU A 96 -32.61 2.41 -0.15
N LEU A 97 -31.56 2.15 -0.94
CA LEU A 97 -31.68 1.79 -2.35
C LEU A 97 -32.46 0.48 -2.53
N ILE A 98 -32.18 -0.55 -1.73
CA ILE A 98 -32.95 -1.80 -1.78
C ILE A 98 -34.40 -1.57 -1.36
N LYS A 99 -34.62 -0.81 -0.28
CA LYS A 99 -35.97 -0.54 0.23
C LYS A 99 -36.82 0.29 -0.74
N SER A 100 -36.22 1.20 -1.51
CA SER A 100 -36.95 1.97 -2.53
C SER A 100 -37.34 1.11 -3.73
N GLN A 101 -36.51 0.16 -4.13
CA GLN A 101 -36.81 -0.80 -5.20
C GLN A 101 -37.81 -1.87 -4.78
N TYR A 102 -37.75 -2.30 -3.51
CA TYR A 102 -38.58 -3.37 -2.96
C TYR A 102 -39.20 -2.96 -1.60
N PRO A 103 -40.25 -2.12 -1.60
CA PRO A 103 -40.81 -1.54 -0.38
C PRO A 103 -41.33 -2.56 0.63
N CYS A 104 -41.73 -3.75 0.19
CA CYS A 104 -42.32 -4.79 1.05
C CYS A 104 -41.28 -5.73 1.68
N LEU A 105 -39.99 -5.64 1.34
CA LEU A 105 -38.98 -6.53 1.92
C LEU A 105 -38.84 -6.33 3.44
N ALA A 106 -38.66 -7.46 4.14
CA ALA A 106 -38.36 -7.45 5.56
C ALA A 106 -36.96 -6.86 5.82
N PRO A 107 -36.70 -6.24 6.98
CA PRO A 107 -35.42 -5.60 7.28
C PRO A 107 -34.19 -6.50 7.09
N ARG A 108 -34.31 -7.80 7.44
CA ARG A 108 -33.24 -8.79 7.25
C ARG A 108 -32.89 -8.98 5.77
N ASP A 109 -33.90 -9.07 4.92
CA ASP A 109 -33.70 -9.24 3.48
C ASP A 109 -33.15 -7.97 2.84
N VAL A 110 -33.57 -6.79 3.34
CA VAL A 110 -33.00 -5.50 2.91
C VAL A 110 -31.50 -5.44 3.18
N GLU A 111 -31.05 -5.82 4.39
CA GLU A 111 -29.62 -5.86 4.73
C GLU A 111 -28.87 -6.88 3.87
N HIS A 112 -29.42 -8.08 3.71
CA HIS A 112 -28.82 -9.14 2.92
C HIS A 112 -28.61 -8.73 1.45
N TRP A 113 -29.64 -8.18 0.81
CA TRP A 113 -29.55 -7.72 -0.58
C TRP A 113 -28.68 -6.47 -0.73
N ALA A 114 -28.66 -5.57 0.26
CA ALA A 114 -27.78 -4.41 0.25
C ALA A 114 -26.31 -4.82 0.26
N GLU A 115 -25.95 -5.80 1.09
CA GLU A 115 -24.60 -6.36 1.13
C GLU A 115 -24.21 -7.04 -0.19
N ILE A 116 -25.08 -7.88 -0.74
CA ILE A 116 -24.83 -8.56 -2.03
C ILE A 116 -24.60 -7.54 -3.15
N GLN A 117 -25.53 -6.60 -3.35
CA GLN A 117 -25.43 -5.64 -4.45
C GLN A 117 -24.23 -4.72 -4.30
N TYR A 118 -23.95 -4.25 -3.07
CA TYR A 118 -22.78 -3.43 -2.80
C TYR A 118 -21.48 -4.19 -3.11
N ASN A 119 -21.31 -5.40 -2.57
CA ASN A 119 -20.09 -6.19 -2.75
C ASN A 119 -19.86 -6.52 -4.23
N MET A 120 -20.93 -6.86 -4.97
CA MET A 120 -20.84 -7.11 -6.41
C MET A 120 -20.38 -5.87 -7.17
N ALA A 121 -20.99 -4.71 -6.90
CA ALA A 121 -20.65 -3.47 -7.59
C ALA A 121 -19.25 -2.95 -7.21
N ALA A 122 -18.90 -2.96 -5.93
CA ALA A 122 -17.58 -2.57 -5.43
C ALA A 122 -16.49 -3.47 -6.02
N LYS A 123 -16.66 -4.80 -5.99
CA LYS A 123 -15.74 -5.74 -6.63
C LYS A 123 -15.56 -5.42 -8.11
N ARG A 124 -16.65 -5.20 -8.85
CA ARG A 124 -16.59 -4.88 -10.29
C ARG A 124 -15.83 -3.57 -10.52
N PHE A 125 -16.10 -2.53 -9.73
CA PHE A 125 -15.38 -1.26 -9.77
C PHE A 125 -13.87 -1.44 -9.57
N PHE A 126 -13.44 -2.02 -8.43
CA PHE A 126 -12.02 -2.20 -8.12
C PHE A 126 -11.30 -3.09 -9.16
N VAL A 127 -11.92 -4.18 -9.60
CA VAL A 127 -11.29 -5.11 -10.53
C VAL A 127 -11.19 -4.53 -11.94
N GLU A 128 -12.27 -3.96 -12.47
CA GLU A 128 -12.26 -3.47 -13.85
C GLU A 128 -11.43 -2.19 -14.00
N THR A 129 -11.39 -1.31 -12.99
CA THR A 129 -10.53 -0.12 -13.00
C THR A 129 -9.05 -0.49 -13.02
N ILE A 130 -8.59 -1.42 -12.17
CA ILE A 130 -7.16 -1.82 -12.16
C ILE A 130 -6.79 -2.66 -13.38
N LYS A 131 -7.71 -3.46 -13.92
CA LYS A 131 -7.50 -4.19 -15.19
C LYS A 131 -7.32 -3.23 -16.35
N LEU A 132 -8.18 -2.22 -16.46
CA LEU A 132 -8.03 -1.16 -17.45
C LEU A 132 -6.66 -0.50 -17.32
N ALA A 133 -6.28 -0.11 -16.11
CA ALA A 133 -5.01 0.55 -15.85
C ALA A 133 -3.80 -0.30 -16.29
N ARG A 134 -3.82 -1.59 -15.93
CA ARG A 134 -2.81 -2.56 -16.37
C ARG A 134 -2.79 -2.78 -17.87
N SER A 135 -3.95 -2.77 -18.54
CA SER A 135 -4.01 -2.93 -19.99
C SER A 135 -3.38 -1.75 -20.72
N LEU A 136 -3.49 -0.55 -20.15
CA LEU A 136 -2.92 0.67 -20.71
C LEU A 136 -1.43 0.78 -20.39
N ARG A 137 -1.00 0.39 -19.19
CA ARG A 137 0.42 0.45 -18.74
C ARG A 137 0.84 -0.91 -18.16
N PRO A 138 1.16 -1.89 -19.02
CA PRO A 138 1.36 -3.28 -18.59
C PRO A 138 2.62 -3.53 -17.76
N LYS A 139 3.64 -2.68 -17.90
CA LYS A 139 4.91 -2.78 -17.16
C LYS A 139 4.87 -2.08 -15.80
N ALA A 140 3.88 -1.23 -15.57
CA ALA A 140 3.76 -0.46 -14.34
C ALA A 140 3.38 -1.36 -13.16
N LYS A 141 3.91 -1.03 -11.99
CA LYS A 141 3.52 -1.69 -10.74
C LYS A 141 2.21 -1.06 -10.28
N TRP A 142 1.08 -1.62 -10.73
CA TRP A 142 -0.26 -1.23 -10.34
C TRP A 142 -0.73 -1.86 -9.02
N GLY A 143 -1.39 -1.05 -8.19
CA GLY A 143 -2.10 -1.52 -7.00
C GLY A 143 -2.90 -0.42 -6.32
N TYR A 144 -3.63 -0.80 -5.27
CA TYR A 144 -4.41 0.14 -4.45
C TYR A 144 -3.64 0.53 -3.20
N TYR A 145 -3.66 1.81 -2.85
CA TYR A 145 -3.14 2.31 -1.57
C TYR A 145 -3.91 1.69 -0.38
N ASP A 146 -3.21 1.54 0.75
CA ASP A 146 -3.70 1.04 2.05
C ASP A 146 -4.08 -0.45 2.11
N TYR A 147 -3.76 -1.22 1.07
CA TYR A 147 -4.04 -2.66 1.06
C TYR A 147 -2.77 -3.53 1.07
N PRO A 148 -2.75 -4.62 1.86
CA PRO A 148 -3.87 -5.20 2.63
C PRO A 148 -4.17 -4.48 3.96
N PHE A 149 -5.37 -4.73 4.50
CA PHE A 149 -5.86 -4.10 5.72
C PHE A 149 -5.31 -4.80 6.96
N CYS A 150 -4.96 -4.02 8.00
CA CYS A 150 -4.56 -4.55 9.30
C CYS A 150 -5.12 -3.69 10.44
N ASN A 151 -6.15 -4.17 11.15
CA ASN A 151 -6.59 -3.51 12.38
C ASN A 151 -5.78 -3.98 13.59
N TYR A 152 -4.52 -3.59 13.65
CA TYR A 152 -3.68 -3.84 14.80
C TYR A 152 -4.34 -3.27 16.08
N ARG A 153 -4.61 -4.14 17.06
CA ARG A 153 -5.18 -3.76 18.37
C ARG A 153 -4.07 -3.78 19.42
N LEU A 154 -3.84 -2.65 20.08
CA LEU A 154 -2.80 -2.46 21.11
C LEU A 154 -3.04 -3.24 22.42
N GLN A 155 -4.17 -3.94 22.56
CA GLN A 155 -4.66 -4.45 23.85
C GLN A 155 -4.21 -5.88 24.18
N ASN A 156 -3.34 -6.53 23.39
CA ASN A 156 -2.91 -7.90 23.69
C ASN A 156 -1.37 -8.13 23.58
N PRO A 157 -0.64 -8.00 24.70
CA PRO A 157 0.84 -8.01 24.73
C PRO A 157 1.54 -9.27 24.22
N GLU A 158 0.87 -10.43 24.24
CA GLU A 158 1.49 -11.72 23.88
C GLU A 158 1.18 -12.18 22.43
N GLY A 159 0.25 -11.50 21.73
CA GLY A 159 -0.14 -11.75 20.32
C GLY A 159 0.16 -10.59 19.36
N ASP A 160 1.07 -9.72 19.77
CA ASP A 160 1.19 -8.32 19.33
C ASP A 160 1.94 -8.09 17.99
N TYR A 161 2.15 -9.15 17.19
CA TYR A 161 2.93 -9.09 15.94
C TYR A 161 2.14 -9.52 14.71
N GLU A 162 0.83 -9.75 14.84
CA GLU A 162 -0.04 -10.20 13.76
C GLU A 162 -1.27 -9.29 13.63
N CYS A 163 -1.82 -9.21 12.42
CA CYS A 163 -3.13 -8.60 12.22
C CYS A 163 -4.22 -9.47 12.85
N SER A 164 -5.30 -8.85 13.31
CA SER A 164 -6.40 -9.61 13.91
C SER A 164 -6.98 -10.65 12.94
N THR A 165 -7.57 -11.71 13.49
CA THR A 165 -8.28 -12.74 12.70
C THR A 165 -9.37 -12.13 11.81
N THR A 166 -10.07 -11.09 12.28
CA THR A 166 -11.05 -10.35 11.48
C THR A 166 -10.41 -9.62 10.30
N ALA A 167 -9.28 -8.94 10.51
CA ALA A 167 -8.57 -8.26 9.42
C ALA A 167 -8.07 -9.25 8.37
N ARG A 168 -7.49 -10.38 8.81
CA ARG A 168 -7.06 -11.47 7.93
C ARG A 168 -8.22 -12.04 7.11
N SER A 169 -9.38 -12.27 7.74
CA SER A 169 -10.58 -12.73 7.05
C SER A 169 -11.10 -11.75 5.99
N PHE A 170 -11.03 -10.44 6.24
CA PHE A 170 -11.34 -9.45 5.20
C PHE A 170 -10.34 -9.52 4.05
N ASN A 171 -9.05 -9.68 4.34
CA ASN A 171 -8.04 -9.81 3.29
C ASN A 171 -8.26 -11.09 2.46
N ASP A 172 -8.69 -12.20 3.07
CA ASP A 172 -9.01 -13.44 2.35
C ASP A 172 -10.20 -13.23 1.38
N GLN A 173 -11.23 -12.52 1.84
CA GLN A 173 -12.40 -12.15 1.02
C GLN A 173 -12.04 -11.18 -0.12
N MET A 174 -11.00 -10.36 0.07
CA MET A 174 -10.48 -9.42 -0.94
C MET A 174 -9.48 -10.06 -1.92
N SER A 175 -9.41 -11.39 -2.00
CA SER A 175 -8.57 -12.09 -3.00
C SER A 175 -8.73 -11.61 -4.44
N PHE A 176 -9.92 -11.09 -4.79
CA PHE A 176 -10.16 -10.47 -6.09
C PHE A 176 -9.30 -9.23 -6.38
N ILE A 177 -8.88 -8.48 -5.36
CA ILE A 177 -7.97 -7.34 -5.51
C ILE A 177 -6.56 -7.86 -5.76
N TRP A 178 -6.07 -8.80 -4.94
CA TRP A 178 -4.71 -9.34 -5.03
C TRP A 178 -4.44 -9.98 -6.39
N ASN A 179 -5.43 -10.70 -6.92
CA ASN A 179 -5.37 -11.34 -8.23
C ASN A 179 -5.34 -10.31 -9.38
N ALA A 180 -5.90 -9.12 -9.17
CA ALA A 180 -6.03 -8.09 -10.19
C ALA A 180 -4.89 -7.05 -10.18
N THR A 181 -4.18 -6.85 -9.06
CA THR A 181 -3.04 -5.93 -8.98
C THR A 181 -1.74 -6.56 -9.48
N THR A 182 -0.67 -5.78 -9.58
CA THR A 182 0.70 -6.30 -9.81
C THR A 182 1.64 -6.04 -8.62
N ALA A 183 1.25 -5.11 -7.73
CA ALA A 183 1.97 -4.75 -6.52
C ALA A 183 1.00 -4.46 -5.35
N LEU A 184 1.54 -4.47 -4.12
CA LEU A 184 0.84 -4.15 -2.87
C LEU A 184 1.43 -2.89 -2.23
N TYR A 185 0.56 -2.07 -1.64
CA TYR A 185 0.90 -0.75 -1.10
C TYR A 185 0.37 -0.58 0.34
N PRO A 186 0.86 -1.37 1.32
CA PRO A 186 0.40 -1.25 2.70
C PRO A 186 0.83 0.10 3.31
N SER A 187 -0.03 0.71 4.12
CA SER A 187 0.28 1.95 4.83
C SER A 187 0.83 1.68 6.24
N ILE A 188 2.12 1.90 6.44
CA ILE A 188 2.82 1.74 7.72
C ILE A 188 3.00 3.09 8.43
N TYR A 189 2.02 3.99 8.29
CA TYR A 189 2.07 5.32 8.87
C TYR A 189 2.02 5.29 10.40
N LEU A 190 2.90 6.08 11.01
CA LEU A 190 2.92 6.38 12.44
C LEU A 190 2.37 7.78 12.68
N ASN A 191 1.58 7.94 13.75
CA ASN A 191 0.83 9.15 14.07
C ASN A 191 1.31 9.85 15.37
N GLY A 192 2.34 9.32 16.02
CA GLY A 192 2.91 9.87 17.26
C GLY A 192 2.17 9.47 18.54
N GLU A 193 1.14 8.61 18.46
CA GLU A 193 0.34 8.18 19.62
C GLU A 193 0.88 6.91 20.30
N ARG A 194 1.80 6.20 19.63
CA ARG A 194 2.37 4.92 20.06
C ARG A 194 3.84 5.08 20.41
N SER A 195 4.32 4.31 21.38
CA SER A 195 5.75 4.19 21.64
C SER A 195 6.48 3.50 20.48
N PRO A 196 7.80 3.69 20.32
CA PRO A 196 8.57 3.02 19.26
C PRO A 196 8.43 1.48 19.27
N THR A 197 8.30 0.86 20.44
CA THR A 197 8.07 -0.60 20.54
C THR A 197 6.70 -1.01 19.99
N GLN A 198 5.66 -0.20 20.24
CA GLN A 198 4.33 -0.43 19.68
C GLN A 198 4.30 -0.15 18.16
N ASN A 199 5.07 0.84 17.68
CA ASN A 199 5.23 1.10 16.25
C ASN A 199 5.91 -0.08 15.55
N PHE A 200 6.99 -0.61 16.12
CA PHE A 200 7.65 -1.82 15.58
C PHE A 200 6.68 -2.99 15.43
N ARG A 201 5.86 -3.25 16.45
CA ARG A 201 4.84 -4.31 16.47
C ARG A 201 3.77 -4.11 15.40
N PHE A 202 3.24 -2.90 15.30
CA PHE A 202 2.29 -2.51 14.26
C PHE A 202 2.84 -2.73 12.84
N VAL A 203 4.04 -2.20 12.56
CA VAL A 203 4.68 -2.35 11.25
C VAL A 203 4.98 -3.82 10.95
N GLN A 204 5.42 -4.58 11.96
CA GLN A 204 5.64 -6.02 11.81
C GLN A 204 4.35 -6.75 11.40
N ALA A 205 3.25 -6.50 12.11
CA ALA A 205 1.97 -7.13 11.86
C ALA A 205 1.47 -6.88 10.43
N LEU A 206 1.46 -5.61 10.01
CA LEU A 206 0.99 -5.25 8.68
C LEU A 206 1.88 -5.80 7.56
N LEU A 207 3.21 -5.75 7.72
CA LEU A 207 4.12 -6.28 6.70
C LEU A 207 4.11 -7.82 6.64
N GLN A 208 3.91 -8.50 7.77
CA GLN A 208 3.71 -9.96 7.77
C GLN A 208 2.42 -10.34 7.04
N GLU A 209 1.32 -9.64 7.29
CA GLU A 209 0.07 -9.88 6.57
C GLU A 209 0.19 -9.57 5.08
N THR A 210 0.90 -8.50 4.74
CA THR A 210 1.23 -8.17 3.34
C THR A 210 1.99 -9.32 2.66
N LYS A 211 2.97 -9.90 3.35
CA LYS A 211 3.71 -11.06 2.84
C LYS A 211 2.85 -12.31 2.73
N ARG A 212 1.94 -12.56 3.68
CA ARG A 212 1.00 -13.69 3.63
C ARG A 212 0.15 -13.59 2.37
N VAL A 213 -0.54 -12.47 2.18
CA VAL A 213 -1.38 -12.20 1.01
C VAL A 213 -0.58 -12.30 -0.30
N ALA A 214 0.63 -11.76 -0.33
CA ALA A 214 1.51 -11.87 -1.50
C ALA A 214 1.93 -13.32 -1.79
N SER A 215 2.15 -14.16 -0.77
CA SER A 215 2.57 -15.55 -0.91
C SER A 215 1.47 -16.50 -1.41
N GLU A 216 0.21 -16.11 -1.22
CA GLU A 216 -0.96 -16.86 -1.72
C GLU A 216 -1.20 -16.64 -3.22
N GLN A 217 -0.47 -15.70 -3.82
CA GLN A 217 -0.53 -15.45 -5.25
C GLN A 217 0.35 -16.45 -6.01
N ASN A 218 -0.14 -16.96 -7.14
CA ASN A 218 0.63 -17.83 -8.05
C ASN A 218 1.78 -17.12 -8.79
N ARG A 219 2.13 -15.90 -8.37
CA ARG A 219 3.14 -15.04 -8.97
C ARG A 219 3.87 -14.26 -7.89
N ARG A 220 5.09 -13.82 -8.19
CA ARG A 220 5.80 -12.87 -7.32
C ARG A 220 5.09 -11.51 -7.38
N VAL A 221 4.87 -10.91 -6.21
CA VAL A 221 4.22 -9.60 -6.08
C VAL A 221 5.22 -8.61 -5.50
N ASN A 222 5.30 -7.42 -6.08
CA ASN A 222 6.12 -6.34 -5.53
C ASN A 222 5.40 -5.68 -4.34
N ILE A 223 6.12 -5.41 -3.26
CA ILE A 223 5.58 -4.75 -2.07
C ILE A 223 6.29 -3.42 -1.88
N TYR A 224 5.54 -2.32 -1.89
CA TYR A 224 6.07 -0.99 -1.62
C TYR A 224 5.33 -0.39 -0.43
N ALA A 225 5.98 -0.37 0.73
CA ALA A 225 5.34 0.12 1.94
C ALA A 225 5.24 1.65 1.90
N TYR A 226 4.04 2.18 2.09
CA TYR A 226 3.83 3.62 2.25
C TYR A 226 4.19 4.02 3.68
N SER A 227 5.14 4.95 3.82
CA SER A 227 5.49 5.55 5.10
C SER A 227 5.44 7.07 5.00
N LYS A 228 5.28 7.73 6.16
CA LYS A 228 5.57 9.17 6.26
C LYS A 228 6.97 9.32 6.83
N PHE A 229 7.36 10.57 7.02
CA PHE A 229 8.51 10.94 7.85
C PHE A 229 8.12 12.00 8.89
N GLU A 230 6.83 12.35 8.95
CA GLU A 230 6.19 13.27 9.87
C GLU A 230 5.08 12.50 10.61
N TYR A 231 4.97 12.65 11.94
CA TYR A 231 3.90 12.01 12.73
C TYR A 231 2.53 12.63 12.42
N ASP A 232 2.41 13.95 12.51
CA ASP A 232 1.19 14.67 12.16
C ASP A 232 1.49 16.07 11.57
N PRO A 233 1.71 16.16 10.24
CA PRO A 233 2.02 17.44 9.58
C PRO A 233 0.86 18.43 9.56
N TYR A 234 -0.34 18.03 10.00
CA TYR A 234 -1.50 18.92 10.11
C TYR A 234 -1.52 19.69 11.43
N LYS A 235 -0.95 19.10 12.50
CA LYS A 235 -0.89 19.69 13.84
C LYS A 235 0.49 20.27 14.18
N SER A 236 1.57 19.59 13.82
CA SER A 236 2.93 20.00 14.16
C SER A 236 3.90 19.84 12.99
N PHE A 237 4.57 20.92 12.61
CA PHE A 237 5.47 20.95 11.45
C PHE A 237 6.89 20.46 11.77
N THR A 238 7.22 20.30 13.05
CA THR A 238 8.54 19.85 13.52
C THR A 238 8.51 18.42 14.05
N SER A 239 7.35 17.77 14.04
CA SER A 239 7.17 16.42 14.55
C SER A 239 7.54 15.38 13.49
N PHE A 240 8.85 15.22 13.27
CA PHE A 240 9.42 14.20 12.39
C PHE A 240 9.66 12.88 13.12
N TYR A 241 9.74 11.77 12.38
CA TYR A 241 10.05 10.46 12.95
C TYR A 241 11.42 10.46 13.62
N CYS A 242 11.47 9.93 14.85
CA CYS A 242 12.74 9.70 15.54
C CYS A 242 13.53 8.55 14.90
N LYS A 243 14.78 8.37 15.32
CA LYS A 243 15.69 7.36 14.76
C LYS A 243 15.13 5.94 14.88
N GLU A 244 14.48 5.64 15.99
CA GLU A 244 13.83 4.35 16.26
C GLU A 244 12.69 4.10 15.27
N ASP A 245 11.87 5.11 14.99
CA ASP A 245 10.74 4.97 14.08
C ASP A 245 11.15 5.01 12.60
N LEU A 246 12.24 5.69 12.25
CA LEU A 246 12.90 5.48 10.95
C LEU A 246 13.37 4.04 10.79
N CYS A 247 13.86 3.41 11.86
CA CYS A 247 14.17 1.98 11.87
C CYS A 247 12.92 1.13 11.67
N ASN A 248 11.88 1.37 12.48
CA ASN A 248 10.64 0.62 12.43
C ASN A 248 9.93 0.73 11.08
N THR A 249 10.14 1.79 10.31
CA THR A 249 9.43 1.99 9.03
C THR A 249 10.27 1.68 7.80
N ILE A 250 11.57 2.03 7.79
CA ILE A 250 12.43 1.87 6.61
C ILE A 250 13.26 0.58 6.72
N LYS A 251 14.03 0.45 7.80
CA LYS A 251 14.94 -0.68 8.00
C LYS A 251 14.17 -1.98 8.20
N GLN A 252 13.10 -1.97 9.00
CA GLN A 252 12.24 -3.13 9.21
C GLN A 252 11.54 -3.57 7.91
N ALA A 253 11.11 -2.63 7.06
CA ALA A 253 10.53 -2.96 5.76
C ALA A 253 11.55 -3.66 4.84
N ALA A 254 12.80 -3.20 4.82
CA ALA A 254 13.88 -3.86 4.09
C ALA A 254 14.21 -5.24 4.69
N ASP A 255 14.26 -5.34 6.02
CA ASP A 255 14.51 -6.59 6.75
C ASP A 255 13.46 -7.68 6.45
N LEU A 256 12.20 -7.28 6.26
CA LEU A 256 11.11 -8.17 5.90
C LEU A 256 11.03 -8.44 4.39
N GLY A 257 11.86 -7.79 3.56
CA GLY A 257 12.00 -8.07 2.14
C GLY A 257 10.99 -7.35 1.25
N THR A 258 10.51 -6.17 1.66
CA THR A 258 9.78 -5.27 0.75
C THR A 258 10.70 -4.82 -0.40
N ASN A 259 10.11 -4.41 -1.53
CA ASN A 259 10.84 -3.92 -2.69
C ASN A 259 11.27 -2.45 -2.55
N GLY A 260 10.64 -1.72 -1.64
CA GLY A 260 10.96 -0.33 -1.33
C GLY A 260 9.97 0.30 -0.36
N VAL A 261 10.24 1.56 -0.03
CA VAL A 261 9.35 2.41 0.78
C VAL A 261 9.02 3.65 -0.04
N VAL A 262 7.74 3.99 -0.10
CA VAL A 262 7.24 5.25 -0.67
C VAL A 262 7.07 6.24 0.47
N LEU A 263 7.75 7.38 0.39
CA LEU A 263 7.66 8.42 1.41
C LEU A 263 6.62 9.45 1.02
N TRP A 264 5.53 9.54 1.79
CA TRP A 264 4.43 10.44 1.50
C TRP A 264 4.38 11.60 2.49
N SER A 265 4.07 12.80 1.99
CA SER A 265 3.69 13.97 2.80
C SER A 265 2.54 14.71 2.12
N THR A 266 1.71 15.37 2.93
CA THR A 266 0.60 16.19 2.43
C THR A 266 1.10 17.44 1.72
N SER A 267 0.34 17.99 0.78
CA SER A 267 0.60 19.32 0.20
C SER A 267 0.12 20.47 1.11
N LYS A 268 -0.67 20.17 2.15
CA LYS A 268 -1.23 21.18 3.04
C LYS A 268 -0.11 21.93 3.76
N LYS A 269 -0.18 23.27 3.67
CA LYS A 269 0.81 24.21 4.24
C LYS A 269 2.27 23.88 3.88
N LEU A 270 2.51 23.25 2.72
CA LEU A 270 3.84 22.79 2.32
C LEU A 270 4.88 23.92 2.32
N LYS A 271 4.53 25.12 1.85
CA LYS A 271 5.42 26.30 1.87
C LYS A 271 5.99 26.61 3.27
N GLN A 272 5.22 26.37 4.33
CA GLN A 272 5.65 26.63 5.71
C GLN A 272 6.52 25.49 6.26
N ARG A 273 6.41 24.29 5.68
CA ARG A 273 7.15 23.09 6.10
C ARG A 273 8.40 22.84 5.25
N CYS A 274 8.50 23.41 4.05
CA CYS A 274 9.58 23.12 3.10
C CYS A 274 10.99 23.22 3.70
N SER A 275 11.30 24.27 4.46
CA SER A 275 12.62 24.43 5.08
C SER A 275 12.91 23.35 6.11
N LEU A 276 11.91 23.02 6.95
CA LEU A 276 11.99 21.99 7.98
C LEU A 276 12.15 20.59 7.37
N ILE A 277 11.37 20.29 6.33
CA ILE A 277 11.48 19.03 5.57
C ILE A 277 12.85 18.93 4.92
N ARG A 278 13.35 20.02 4.31
CA ARG A 278 14.68 20.04 3.69
C ARG A 278 15.75 19.72 4.72
N GLU A 279 15.76 20.41 5.87
CA GLU A 279 16.71 20.20 6.95
C GLU A 279 16.66 18.76 7.47
N PHE A 280 15.46 18.25 7.79
CA PHE A 280 15.28 16.87 8.22
C PHE A 280 15.77 15.85 7.18
N MET A 281 15.48 16.09 5.90
CA MET A 281 15.92 15.24 4.80
C MET A 281 17.44 15.27 4.64
N THR A 282 18.07 16.44 4.72
CA THR A 282 19.52 16.57 4.51
C THR A 282 20.33 16.02 5.68
N GLU A 283 19.87 16.26 6.91
CA GLU A 283 20.66 15.99 8.11
C GLU A 283 20.36 14.62 8.74
N TYR A 284 19.14 14.10 8.58
CA TYR A 284 18.70 12.89 9.27
C TYR A 284 18.25 11.79 8.31
N LEU A 285 17.15 12.01 7.58
CA LEU A 285 16.49 10.96 6.80
C LEU A 285 17.31 10.51 5.60
N GLY A 286 17.87 11.44 4.82
CA GLY A 286 18.70 11.14 3.65
C GLY A 286 19.94 10.30 4.00
N PRO A 287 20.77 10.71 4.98
CA PRO A 287 21.87 9.89 5.48
C PRO A 287 21.43 8.51 5.99
N TYR A 288 20.30 8.43 6.70
CA TYR A 288 19.75 7.17 7.19
C TYR A 288 19.38 6.20 6.07
N ILE A 289 18.66 6.68 5.05
CA ILE A 289 18.27 5.89 3.87
C ILE A 289 19.52 5.39 3.13
N ARG A 290 20.47 6.28 2.85
CA ARG A 290 21.71 5.91 2.15
C ARG A 290 22.47 4.82 2.88
N ASN A 291 22.70 4.99 4.19
CA ASN A 291 23.38 3.98 5.00
C ASN A 291 22.63 2.64 4.99
N THR A 292 21.30 2.66 5.09
CA THR A 292 20.48 1.45 5.03
C THR A 292 20.64 0.74 3.67
N VAL A 293 20.51 1.47 2.57
CA VAL A 293 20.69 0.94 1.20
C VAL A 293 22.10 0.37 1.01
N ASP A 294 23.14 1.07 1.47
CA ASP A 294 24.53 0.62 1.35
C ASP A 294 24.78 -0.68 2.12
N GLN A 295 24.24 -0.82 3.33
CA GLN A 295 24.32 -2.05 4.13
C GLN A 295 23.65 -3.22 3.42
N PHE A 296 22.45 -3.02 2.86
CA PHE A 296 21.75 -4.07 2.10
C PHE A 296 22.44 -4.44 0.80
N ASN A 297 23.00 -3.46 0.09
CA ASN A 297 23.81 -3.71 -1.10
C ASN A 297 25.08 -4.50 -0.78
N LEU A 298 25.73 -4.21 0.36
CA LEU A 298 26.88 -4.97 0.83
C LEU A 298 26.50 -6.42 1.16
N CYS A 299 25.38 -6.62 1.87
CA CYS A 299 24.88 -7.96 2.18
C CYS A 299 24.54 -8.74 0.91
N ARG A 300 23.83 -8.11 -0.03
CA ARG A 300 23.52 -8.68 -1.34
C ARG A 300 24.78 -9.17 -2.06
N ARG A 301 25.84 -8.36 -2.11
CA ARG A 301 27.12 -8.75 -2.74
C ARG A 301 27.83 -9.88 -1.99
N LYS A 302 27.97 -9.76 -0.68
CA LYS A 302 28.79 -10.67 0.14
C LYS A 302 28.12 -12.00 0.46
N LYS A 303 26.79 -12.01 0.60
CA LYS A 303 26.02 -13.16 1.07
C LYS A 303 25.18 -13.82 -0.03
N CYS A 304 24.63 -13.01 -0.93
CA CYS A 304 23.70 -13.46 -1.97
C CYS A 304 24.30 -13.35 -3.38
N SER A 305 25.63 -13.36 -3.48
CA SER A 305 26.38 -13.36 -4.75
C SER A 305 26.03 -12.20 -5.70
N GLY A 306 25.52 -11.09 -5.17
CA GLY A 306 25.02 -9.97 -5.95
C GLY A 306 23.70 -10.25 -6.70
N ARG A 307 23.08 -11.42 -6.49
CA ARG A 307 21.96 -12.00 -7.25
C ARG A 307 20.74 -12.30 -6.37
N GLY A 308 20.64 -11.63 -5.23
CA GLY A 308 19.50 -11.76 -4.33
C GLY A 308 19.52 -10.71 -3.23
N ASN A 309 18.36 -10.43 -2.65
CA ASN A 309 18.23 -9.52 -1.53
C ASN A 309 18.36 -10.28 -0.21
N CYS A 310 19.06 -9.68 0.76
CA CYS A 310 19.08 -10.20 2.11
C CYS A 310 17.74 -9.92 2.79
N VAL A 311 17.14 -10.95 3.37
CA VAL A 311 15.87 -10.87 4.10
C VAL A 311 16.02 -11.65 5.40
N LEU A 312 15.47 -11.15 6.50
CA LEU A 312 15.51 -11.87 7.76
C LEU A 312 14.83 -13.23 7.64
N LYS A 313 15.48 -14.26 8.20
CA LYS A 313 14.92 -15.62 8.26
C LYS A 313 13.73 -15.71 9.21
N LYS A 314 13.76 -14.92 10.28
CA LYS A 314 12.72 -14.85 11.30
C LYS A 314 12.47 -13.38 11.66
N PRO A 315 11.21 -13.00 11.90
CA PRO A 315 10.90 -11.66 12.40
C PRO A 315 11.62 -11.38 13.73
N MET A 316 12.08 -10.15 13.91
CA MET A 316 12.71 -9.70 15.16
C MET A 316 11.65 -9.22 16.15
N LYS A 317 12.05 -8.99 17.41
CA LYS A 317 11.19 -8.36 18.43
C LYS A 317 11.37 -6.85 18.54
N GLN A 318 12.44 -6.32 17.94
CA GLN A 318 12.78 -4.90 17.82
C GLN A 318 13.60 -4.67 16.56
N CYS A 319 13.65 -3.43 16.08
CA CYS A 319 14.43 -3.09 14.89
C CYS A 319 15.93 -3.07 15.22
N LEU A 320 16.74 -3.69 14.34
CA LEU A 320 18.20 -3.57 14.39
C LEU A 320 18.62 -2.45 13.42
N PRO A 321 19.12 -1.30 13.93
CA PRO A 321 19.36 -0.12 13.10
C PRO A 321 20.53 -0.26 12.12
N THR A 322 21.35 -1.29 12.30
CA THR A 322 22.47 -1.59 11.43
C THR A 322 22.45 -3.05 10.99
N MET A 323 22.93 -3.28 9.78
CA MET A 323 23.29 -4.60 9.29
C MET A 323 24.76 -4.60 8.91
N ASN A 324 25.51 -5.49 9.54
CA ASN A 324 26.93 -5.71 9.31
C ASN A 324 27.21 -7.21 9.03
N PRO A 325 28.42 -7.59 8.59
CA PRO A 325 28.75 -8.98 8.30
C PRO A 325 28.50 -9.96 9.44
N ASP A 326 28.71 -9.55 10.70
CA ASP A 326 28.49 -10.41 11.88
C ASP A 326 27.02 -10.80 12.03
N LEU A 327 26.11 -9.92 11.60
CA LEU A 327 24.66 -10.16 11.63
C LEU A 327 24.15 -10.95 10.42
N TYR A 328 24.97 -11.24 9.40
CA TYR A 328 24.52 -11.93 8.19
C TYR A 328 23.96 -13.33 8.45
N ALA A 329 24.29 -13.97 9.57
CA ALA A 329 23.71 -15.25 9.97
C ALA A 329 22.17 -15.19 10.12
N LEU A 330 21.62 -14.03 10.53
CA LEU A 330 20.19 -13.79 10.72
C LEU A 330 19.42 -13.70 9.40
N TYR A 331 20.11 -13.43 8.29
CA TYR A 331 19.51 -13.21 6.98
C TYR A 331 19.60 -14.47 6.11
N GLY A 332 18.62 -14.66 5.25
CA GLY A 332 18.63 -15.54 4.08
C GLY A 332 18.68 -14.72 2.80
N CYS A 333 18.76 -15.40 1.67
CA CYS A 333 18.75 -14.75 0.35
C CYS A 333 17.43 -15.00 -0.35
N HIS A 334 16.75 -13.91 -0.72
CA HIS A 334 15.64 -13.95 -1.66
C HIS A 334 16.19 -13.65 -3.05
N CYS A 335 16.40 -14.69 -3.85
CA CYS A 335 17.09 -14.58 -5.13
C CYS A 335 16.33 -13.76 -6.16
N ASP A 336 17.09 -13.14 -7.05
CA ASP A 336 16.54 -12.53 -8.24
C ASP A 336 16.00 -13.61 -9.17
N LYS A 337 15.15 -13.18 -10.11
CA LYS A 337 14.64 -14.02 -11.17
C LYS A 337 15.78 -14.71 -11.93
N GLY A 338 15.60 -16.00 -12.21
CA GLY A 338 16.60 -16.82 -12.89
C GLY A 338 17.73 -17.33 -11.99
N PHE A 339 17.69 -17.04 -10.69
CA PHE A 339 18.65 -17.54 -9.71
C PHE A 339 17.97 -18.25 -8.55
N GLU A 340 18.66 -19.23 -7.97
CA GLU A 340 18.17 -20.04 -6.87
C GLU A 340 19.31 -20.55 -5.98
N GLY A 341 18.95 -21.23 -4.90
CA GLY A 341 19.88 -21.74 -3.90
C GLY A 341 20.01 -20.81 -2.69
N LYS A 342 20.78 -21.26 -1.69
CA LYS A 342 20.90 -20.55 -0.40
C LYS A 342 21.60 -19.18 -0.53
N ASP A 343 22.41 -19.00 -1.56
CA ASP A 343 23.27 -17.84 -1.83
C ASP A 343 23.09 -17.26 -3.25
N CYS A 344 22.08 -17.74 -3.99
CA CYS A 344 21.73 -17.30 -5.35
C CYS A 344 22.81 -17.51 -6.41
N THR A 345 23.68 -18.51 -6.22
CA THR A 345 24.76 -18.85 -7.17
C THR A 345 24.26 -19.62 -8.38
N ARG A 346 23.23 -20.47 -8.22
CA ARG A 346 22.73 -21.37 -9.27
C ARG A 346 21.72 -20.66 -10.17
N GLN A 347 21.77 -20.94 -11.47
CA GLN A 347 20.73 -20.53 -12.39
C GLN A 347 19.51 -21.45 -12.25
N SER A 348 18.32 -20.86 -12.25
CA SER A 348 17.07 -21.61 -12.22
C SER A 348 16.66 -22.01 -13.64
N THR A 349 16.30 -23.28 -13.84
CA THR A 349 15.95 -23.86 -15.15
C THR A 349 14.46 -23.68 -15.53
N GLY A 350 13.66 -22.99 -14.70
CA GLY A 350 12.22 -22.79 -14.92
C GLY A 350 11.85 -21.45 -15.59
N VAL A 351 10.74 -21.45 -16.36
CA VAL A 351 10.17 -20.27 -17.05
C VAL A 351 9.58 -19.26 -16.04
N SER A 352 10.46 -18.44 -15.48
CA SER A 352 10.41 -16.97 -15.39
C SER A 352 9.04 -16.23 -15.27
N VAL A 353 8.74 -15.65 -14.09
CA VAL A 353 7.84 -14.48 -13.87
C VAL A 353 8.65 -13.31 -13.25
N GLU A 354 8.29 -12.07 -13.58
CA GLU A 354 9.00 -10.75 -13.48
C GLU A 354 9.82 -10.40 -12.20
N THR A 355 10.76 -9.45 -12.39
CA THR A 355 11.83 -8.98 -11.49
C THR A 355 11.42 -7.87 -10.50
N ASN A 356 12.25 -7.57 -9.47
CA ASN A 356 12.94 -6.25 -9.34
C ASN A 356 13.86 -6.06 -8.12
N ARG A 357 14.91 -5.24 -8.34
CA ARG A 357 15.92 -4.73 -7.38
C ARG A 357 15.27 -3.93 -6.26
N MET A 358 15.92 -3.86 -5.09
CA MET A 358 15.62 -2.80 -4.12
C MET A 358 15.93 -1.45 -4.77
N LEU A 359 14.89 -0.64 -4.93
CA LEU A 359 15.03 0.75 -5.35
C LEU A 359 15.25 1.59 -4.08
N PRO A 360 16.07 2.66 -4.15
CA PRO A 360 16.10 3.65 -3.08
C PRO A 360 14.68 4.19 -2.82
N CYS A 361 14.43 4.69 -1.60
CA CYS A 361 13.17 5.36 -1.28
C CYS A 361 12.83 6.36 -2.37
N ILE A 362 11.61 6.26 -2.90
CA ILE A 362 11.10 7.19 -3.91
C ILE A 362 10.40 8.29 -3.11
N CYS A 363 11.00 9.47 -3.09
CA CYS A 363 10.46 10.70 -2.48
C CYS A 363 9.56 11.43 -3.46
#